data_AF-A0A378F1Q1-F1
#
_entry.id   AF-A0A378F1Q1-F1
#
_cell.length_a   1.000
_cell.length_b   1.000
_cell.length_c   1.000
_cell.angle_alpha   90.00
_cell.angle_beta   90.00
_cell.angle_gamma   90.00
#
_symmetry.space_group_name_H-M   'P 1'
#
loop_
_entity.id
_entity.type
_entity.pdbx_description
1 polymer ?
#
loop_
_entity_poly.entity_id
_entity_poly.type
_entity_poly.pdbx_seq_one_letter_code
_entity_poly.pdbx_strand_id
1 'polypeptide(L)'
;MAFTHQHRGIIAPLMSAIDDPESALHSACVALRAAGTSLLTRAQQAGQARPDLSGDELFDLIAALAWLREQPSHAPRAERILAVLADAILTAG
;
A
#
# COMPACT_ATOMS: atom_id res chain seq x y z
N MET A 1 -3.35 -26.35 -6.82
CA MET A 1 -2.61 -25.50 -7.78
C MET A 1 -3.46 -25.22 -9.03
N ALA A 2 -4.66 -24.64 -8.88
CA ALA A 2 -5.57 -24.42 -10.02
C ALA A 2 -6.33 -23.07 -10.00
N PHE A 3 -6.11 -22.23 -8.98
CA PHE A 3 -6.78 -20.93 -8.89
C PHE A 3 -5.94 -19.78 -9.47
N THR A 4 -4.62 -19.86 -9.38
CA THR A 4 -3.69 -18.79 -9.78
C THR A 4 -3.41 -18.73 -11.28
N HIS A 5 -3.84 -19.72 -12.07
CA HIS A 5 -3.67 -19.71 -13.53
C HIS A 5 -4.82 -19.04 -14.30
N GLN A 6 -6.01 -18.92 -13.69
CA GLN A 6 -7.22 -18.43 -14.38
C GLN A 6 -7.41 -16.90 -14.32
N HIS A 7 -6.65 -16.19 -13.49
CA HIS A 7 -6.85 -14.75 -13.23
C HIS A 7 -5.69 -13.85 -13.69
N ARG A 8 -4.65 -14.41 -14.35
CA ARG A 8 -3.49 -13.65 -14.86
C ARG A 8 -3.86 -12.53 -15.85
N GLY A 9 -5.05 -12.59 -16.47
CA GLY A 9 -5.53 -11.59 -17.41
C GLY A 9 -6.47 -10.52 -16.83
N ILE A 10 -6.80 -10.58 -15.53
CA ILE A 10 -7.75 -9.63 -14.90
C ILE A 10 -7.03 -8.49 -14.18
N ILE A 11 -5.80 -8.73 -13.72
CA ILE A 11 -5.00 -7.69 -13.05
C ILE A 11 -4.69 -6.53 -14.00
N ALA A 12 -4.37 -6.78 -15.28
CA ALA A 12 -4.08 -5.70 -16.23
C ALA A 12 -5.31 -4.81 -16.55
N PRO A 13 -6.52 -5.34 -16.83
CA PRO A 13 -7.75 -4.55 -16.90
C PRO A 13 -8.11 -3.82 -15.61
N LEU A 14 -7.87 -4.45 -14.45
CA LEU A 14 -8.13 -3.83 -13.15
C LEU A 14 -7.17 -2.67 -12.89
N MET A 15 -5.87 -2.83 -13.19
CA MET A 15 -4.88 -1.75 -13.10
C MET A 15 -5.16 -0.65 -14.14
N SER A 16 -5.57 -1.01 -15.36
CA SER A 16 -6.04 -0.04 -16.36
C SER A 16 -7.23 0.79 -15.88
N ALA A 17 -8.16 0.17 -15.14
CA ALA A 17 -9.29 0.86 -14.53
C ALA A 17 -8.90 1.64 -13.26
N ILE A 18 -7.71 1.44 -12.69
CA ILE A 18 -7.14 2.30 -11.65
C ILE A 18 -6.50 3.53 -12.27
N ASP A 19 -5.96 3.44 -13.49
CA ASP A 19 -5.32 4.57 -14.19
C ASP A 19 -6.30 5.45 -14.97
N ASP A 20 -7.53 4.96 -15.25
CA ASP A 20 -8.61 5.71 -15.89
C ASP A 20 -9.33 6.65 -14.89
N PRO A 21 -9.21 7.99 -15.02
CA PRO A 21 -9.79 8.95 -14.08
C PRO A 21 -11.31 8.85 -13.91
N GLU A 22 -12.03 8.36 -14.93
CA GLU A 22 -13.49 8.26 -14.94
C GLU A 22 -14.00 6.95 -14.35
N SER A 23 -13.10 6.01 -14.04
CA SER A 23 -13.44 4.72 -13.45
C SER A 23 -13.81 4.85 -11.97
N ALA A 24 -14.86 4.13 -11.56
CA ALA A 24 -15.22 3.98 -10.14
C ALA A 24 -14.06 3.39 -9.30
N LEU A 25 -13.15 2.64 -9.92
CA LEU A 25 -12.00 2.06 -9.24
C LEU A 25 -10.87 3.08 -9.05
N HIS A 26 -10.67 3.99 -10.01
CA HIS A 26 -9.76 5.12 -9.84
C HIS A 26 -10.25 6.05 -8.73
N SER A 27 -11.53 6.43 -8.74
CA SER A 27 -12.08 7.31 -7.70
C SER A 27 -11.99 6.68 -6.30
N ALA A 28 -12.23 5.36 -6.19
CA ALA A 28 -12.00 4.63 -4.95
C ALA A 28 -10.51 4.62 -4.53
N CYS A 29 -9.58 4.47 -5.46
CA CYS A 29 -8.14 4.52 -5.20
C CYS A 29 -7.71 5.90 -4.70
N VAL A 30 -8.17 6.96 -5.35
CA VAL A 30 -7.90 8.35 -4.94
C VAL A 30 -8.47 8.62 -3.55
N ALA A 31 -9.72 8.18 -3.28
CA ALA A 31 -10.33 8.34 -1.96
C ALA A 31 -9.56 7.58 -0.87
N LEU A 32 -9.08 6.38 -1.16
CA LEU A 32 -8.23 5.60 -0.26
C LEU A 32 -6.90 6.31 0.02
N ARG A 33 -6.24 6.85 -1.02
CA ARG A 33 -4.98 7.60 -0.90
C ARG A 33 -5.15 8.86 -0.06
N ALA A 34 -6.23 9.61 -0.28
CA ALA A 34 -6.55 10.79 0.50
C ALA A 34 -6.83 10.43 1.98
N ALA A 35 -7.61 9.38 2.24
CA ALA A 35 -7.89 8.93 3.60
C ALA A 35 -6.63 8.46 4.33
N GLY A 36 -5.75 7.71 3.66
CA GLY A 36 -4.46 7.28 4.21
C GLY A 36 -3.54 8.45 4.54
N THR A 37 -3.42 9.43 3.64
CA THR A 37 -2.65 10.66 3.87
C THR A 37 -3.19 11.47 5.05
N SER A 38 -4.51 11.58 5.16
CA SER A 38 -5.15 12.25 6.29
C SER A 38 -4.88 11.54 7.62
N LEU A 39 -4.87 10.20 7.62
CA LEU A 39 -4.53 9.42 8.82
C LEU A 39 -3.06 9.63 9.22
N LEU A 40 -2.13 9.57 8.27
CA LEU A 40 -0.70 9.83 8.50
C LEU A 40 -0.49 11.23 9.09
N THR A 41 -1.15 12.24 8.50
CA THR A 41 -1.06 13.63 8.98
C THR A 41 -1.51 13.75 10.44
N ARG A 42 -2.63 13.12 10.81
CA ARG A 42 -3.10 13.13 12.21
C ARG A 42 -2.12 12.42 13.15
N ALA A 43 -1.56 11.29 12.74
CA ALA A 43 -0.56 10.59 13.54
C ALA A 43 0.71 11.41 13.74
N GLN A 44 1.17 12.12 12.70
CA GLN A 44 2.31 13.05 12.79
C GLN A 44 2.01 14.23 13.73
N GLN A 45 0.83 14.83 13.62
CA GLN A 45 0.38 15.89 14.54
C GLN A 45 0.30 15.42 16.00
N ALA A 46 -0.02 14.15 16.23
CA ALA A 46 -0.01 13.54 17.55
C ALA A 46 1.40 13.09 18.02
N GLY A 47 2.45 13.28 17.21
CA GLY A 47 3.81 12.83 17.52
C GLY A 47 3.96 11.30 17.55
N GLN A 48 3.06 10.58 16.87
CA GLN A 48 3.01 9.10 16.81
C GLN A 48 3.61 8.53 15.52
N ALA A 49 3.84 9.37 14.51
CA ALA A 49 4.48 8.98 13.26
C ALA A 49 5.54 9.98 12.85
N ARG A 50 6.51 9.50 12.07
CA ARG A 50 7.66 10.26 11.59
C ARG A 50 7.20 11.46 10.74
N PRO A 51 7.67 12.69 11.04
CA PRO A 51 7.14 13.92 10.42
C PRO A 51 7.65 14.19 9.00
N ASP A 52 8.68 13.49 8.54
CA ASP A 52 9.29 13.66 7.22
C ASP A 52 8.72 12.69 6.16
N LEU A 53 7.72 11.87 6.50
CA LEU A 53 7.07 10.93 5.59
C LEU A 53 5.86 11.57 4.91
N SER A 54 5.86 11.59 3.58
CA SER A 54 4.69 12.03 2.79
C SER A 54 3.65 10.93 2.61
N GLY A 55 2.43 11.32 2.24
CA GLY A 55 1.38 10.37 1.85
C GLY A 55 1.78 9.51 0.65
N ASP A 56 2.41 10.10 -0.37
CA ASP A 56 2.83 9.38 -1.57
C ASP A 56 3.88 8.30 -1.22
N GLU A 57 4.89 8.66 -0.43
CA GLU A 57 5.92 7.71 0.03
C GLU A 57 5.30 6.58 0.88
N LEU A 58 4.30 6.89 1.72
CA LEU A 58 3.56 5.85 2.45
C LEU A 58 2.91 4.84 1.49
N PHE A 59 2.28 5.32 0.41
CA PHE A 59 1.66 4.43 -0.58
C PHE A 59 2.68 3.67 -1.43
N ASP A 60 3.84 4.25 -1.71
CA ASP A 60 4.96 3.55 -2.35
C ASP A 60 5.46 2.39 -1.48
N LEU A 61 5.56 2.58 -0.17
CA LEU A 61 5.92 1.52 0.79
C LEU A 61 4.86 0.41 0.84
N ILE A 62 3.57 0.78 0.83
CA ILE A 62 2.46 -0.18 0.78
C ILE A 62 2.52 -1.00 -0.52
N ALA A 63 2.77 -0.34 -1.66
CA ALA A 63 2.90 -1.00 -2.96
C ALA A 63 4.11 -1.95 -3.01
N ALA A 64 5.26 -1.52 -2.49
CA ALA A 64 6.47 -2.35 -2.40
C ALA A 64 6.23 -3.61 -1.54
N LEU A 65 5.50 -3.47 -0.42
CA LEU A 65 5.14 -4.60 0.43
C LEU A 65 4.15 -5.55 -0.26
N ALA A 66 3.16 -5.02 -0.97
CA ALA A 66 2.22 -5.82 -1.75
C ALA A 66 2.95 -6.66 -2.81
N TRP A 67 3.84 -6.03 -3.58
CA TRP A 67 4.70 -6.72 -4.55
C TRP A 67 5.56 -7.80 -3.88
N LEU A 68 6.15 -7.51 -2.72
CA LEU A 68 6.99 -8.45 -2.00
C LEU A 68 6.24 -9.72 -1.58
N ARG A 69 4.96 -9.58 -1.17
CA ARG A 69 4.09 -10.71 -0.81
C ARG A 69 3.76 -11.61 -1.99
N GLU A 70 3.79 -11.07 -3.21
CA GLU A 70 3.57 -11.84 -4.43
C GLU A 70 4.80 -12.65 -4.86
N GLN A 71 5.98 -12.38 -4.29
CA GLN A 71 7.20 -13.14 -4.57
C GLN A 71 7.31 -14.38 -3.66
N PRO A 72 7.28 -15.62 -4.19
CA PRO A 72 7.30 -16.84 -3.37
C PRO A 72 8.51 -16.95 -2.42
N SER A 73 9.67 -16.47 -2.85
CA SER A 73 10.91 -16.45 -2.06
C SER A 73 10.91 -15.42 -0.92
N HIS A 74 9.96 -14.48 -0.92
CA HIS A 74 9.89 -13.40 0.04
C HIS A 74 8.63 -13.42 0.90
N ALA A 75 7.59 -14.15 0.50
CA ALA A 75 6.36 -14.33 1.26
C ALA A 75 6.58 -14.68 2.75
N PRO A 76 7.52 -15.59 3.13
CA PRO A 76 7.76 -15.89 4.55
C PRO A 76 8.31 -14.70 5.36
N ARG A 77 8.91 -13.71 4.70
CA ARG A 77 9.58 -12.55 5.30
C ARG A 77 8.73 -11.29 5.27
N ALA A 78 7.67 -11.27 4.45
CA ALA A 78 6.88 -10.07 4.22
C ALA A 78 6.24 -9.53 5.51
N GLU A 79 5.75 -10.41 6.38
CA GLU A 79 5.19 -10.02 7.69
C GLU A 79 6.25 -9.32 8.57
N ARG A 80 7.47 -9.86 8.62
CA ARG A 80 8.57 -9.24 9.36
C ARG A 80 8.94 -7.88 8.77
N ILE A 81 8.92 -7.74 7.45
CA ILE A 81 9.24 -6.48 6.78
C ILE A 81 8.16 -5.43 7.02
N LEU A 82 6.88 -5.83 7.08
CA LEU A 82 5.79 -4.95 7.51
C LEU A 82 6.06 -4.41 8.92
N ALA A 83 6.44 -5.27 9.87
CA ALA A 83 6.76 -4.83 11.23
C ALA A 83 7.93 -3.84 11.25
N VAL A 84 9.02 -4.12 10.51
CA VAL A 84 10.17 -3.21 10.41
C VAL A 84 9.78 -1.85 9.81
N LEU A 85 8.92 -1.83 8.79
CA LEU A 85 8.42 -0.58 8.22
C LEU A 85 7.53 0.17 9.21
N ALA A 86 6.65 -0.53 9.92
CA ALA A 86 5.81 0.08 10.96
C ALA A 86 6.67 0.71 12.06
N ASP A 87 7.68 0.01 12.56
CA ASP A 87 8.62 0.52 13.58
C ASP A 87 9.41 1.74 13.07
N ALA A 88 9.74 1.80 11.78
CA ALA A 88 10.46 2.93 11.20
C ALA A 88 9.58 4.19 11.03
N ILE A 89 8.27 3.98 10.84
CA ILE A 89 7.26 5.03 10.66
C ILE A 89 6.76 5.53 12.01
N LEU A 90 6.49 4.63 12.96
CA LEU A 90 5.94 4.98 14.27
C LEU A 90 7.03 5.52 15.18
N THR A 91 6.78 6.66 15.81
CA THR A 91 7.72 7.30 16.74
C THR A 91 7.52 6.87 18.20
N ALA A 92 6.40 6.22 18.49
CA ALA A 92 6.11 5.58 19.76
C ALA A 92 5.95 4.07 19.54
N GLY A 93 6.94 3.30 19.97
CA GLY A 93 6.85 1.86 20.19
C GLY A 93 6.55 1.56 21.64
#